data_AF-A0AAE3XQE2-F1
#
_entry.id   AF-A0AAE3XQE2-F1
#
_cell.length_a   1.000
_cell.length_b   1.000
_cell.length_c   1.000
_cell.angle_alpha   90.00
_cell.angle_beta   90.00
_cell.angle_gamma   90.00
#
_symmetry.space_group_name_H-M   'P 1'
#
loop_
_entity.id
_entity.type
_entity.pdbx_description
1 polymer ?
#
loop_
_entity_poly.entity_id
_entity_poly.type
_entity_poly.pdbx_seq_one_letter_code
_entity_poly.pdbx_strand_id
1 'polypeptide(L)'
;MKIPLKANSKKDPLVNENKEGVAKTPPIIDGIVQRKVGFELETNWFISKNLGVDDEGKPKLDGLKKRDRIGPDIYENFYIEADQAGVNFLEHRSASSIEFVVSPPFEESPDELPRLARVMDQVFAVTEKFRQKMLLHRKPSDLFPELLVPNSFPLSEVTGRACDAEYLIEPDQSKVTGGIQVTTALDMGKFGLMESLCSKEDDLPIFFKQFAHYMSERINLVHDREHLSPELQGLMGVLAAYIEIGSYPPDILNPQRFPDTKDAGLNLFSYALPYPKKLGDNIMLRTDAATALETIPKEELSRLRANPHFWKRMMMMSSGLMPDFMDRPLFETGMMESFVNEKGKADEKWVPISPLKRSEWLERMLFGQDLLADIEEAPCINKWKGLLEPIGPVSEQKLAPVFEIRHFQGRSIDAKDWKKTVLSIFRFILKYHGHDIA
;
A
#
# COMPACT_ATOMS: atom_id res chain seq x y z
N MET A 1 -15.67 -2.23 -84.04
CA MET A 1 -14.26 -1.88 -83.68
C MET A 1 -13.73 -2.99 -82.77
N LYS A 2 -12.48 -3.43 -82.96
CA LYS A 2 -11.87 -4.69 -82.46
C LYS A 2 -11.38 -4.60 -80.99
N ILE A 3 -11.71 -5.64 -80.18
CA ILE A 3 -10.89 -6.49 -79.24
C ILE A 3 -9.56 -5.88 -78.71
N PRO A 4 -9.15 -5.98 -77.40
CA PRO A 4 -8.98 -7.27 -76.71
C PRO A 4 -9.25 -7.44 -75.20
N LEU A 5 -9.59 -8.70 -74.91
CA LEU A 5 -9.38 -9.48 -73.68
C LEU A 5 -7.89 -9.63 -73.31
N LYS A 6 -7.58 -9.70 -72.01
CA LYS A 6 -6.45 -10.48 -71.47
C LYS A 6 -6.88 -11.24 -70.21
N ALA A 7 -6.32 -12.44 -70.08
CA ALA A 7 -6.69 -13.50 -69.15
C ALA A 7 -5.58 -13.76 -68.11
N ASN A 8 -6.01 -14.40 -67.00
CA ASN A 8 -5.35 -15.44 -66.18
C ASN A 8 -4.03 -15.18 -65.41
N SER A 9 -4.09 -15.42 -64.08
CA SER A 9 -3.30 -16.44 -63.34
C SER A 9 -3.91 -16.64 -61.93
N LYS A 10 -4.59 -17.75 -61.61
CA LYS A 10 -4.13 -19.04 -61.03
C LYS A 10 -3.29 -18.98 -59.72
N LYS A 11 -3.85 -19.64 -58.68
CA LYS A 11 -3.24 -20.44 -57.58
C LYS A 11 -2.54 -19.66 -56.44
N ASP A 12 -2.69 -19.96 -55.15
CA ASP A 12 -2.86 -21.23 -54.41
C ASP A 12 -3.73 -21.10 -53.12
N PRO A 13 -4.21 -22.22 -52.53
CA PRO A 13 -4.94 -22.24 -51.26
C PRO A 13 -3.98 -22.44 -50.08
N LEU A 14 -3.90 -21.47 -49.17
CA LEU A 14 -3.18 -21.63 -47.91
C LEU A 14 -4.09 -22.26 -46.84
N VAL A 15 -3.91 -23.57 -46.70
CA VAL A 15 -3.63 -24.30 -45.45
C VAL A 15 -4.33 -23.78 -44.19
N ASN A 16 -5.36 -24.53 -43.78
CA ASN A 16 -5.83 -24.65 -42.41
C ASN A 16 -4.70 -25.19 -41.52
N GLU A 17 -4.13 -24.34 -40.66
CA GLU A 17 -3.50 -24.78 -39.42
C GLU A 17 -4.41 -24.46 -38.25
N ASN A 18 -5.06 -25.51 -37.77
CA ASN A 18 -5.57 -25.60 -36.41
C ASN A 18 -4.42 -25.35 -35.44
N LYS A 19 -4.37 -24.15 -34.86
CA LYS A 19 -3.72 -23.95 -33.57
C LYS A 19 -4.80 -23.94 -32.52
N GLU A 20 -4.88 -25.06 -31.81
CA GLU A 20 -5.58 -25.20 -30.54
C GLU A 20 -5.28 -23.96 -29.70
N GLY A 21 -6.36 -23.24 -29.39
CA GLY A 21 -6.31 -22.08 -28.51
C GLY A 21 -5.89 -22.53 -27.13
N VAL A 22 -4.59 -22.43 -26.84
CA VAL A 22 -4.14 -22.19 -25.47
C VAL A 22 -4.96 -20.99 -25.00
N ALA A 23 -5.82 -21.22 -24.00
CA ALA A 23 -6.55 -20.16 -23.34
C ALA A 23 -5.50 -19.15 -22.87
N LYS A 24 -5.34 -18.06 -23.63
CA LYS A 24 -4.63 -16.89 -23.13
C LYS A 24 -5.42 -16.49 -21.90
N THR A 25 -4.81 -16.66 -20.72
CA THR A 25 -5.26 -15.98 -19.51
C THR A 25 -5.54 -14.55 -19.93
N PRO A 26 -6.79 -14.06 -19.81
CA PRO A 26 -7.10 -12.72 -20.26
C PRO A 26 -6.12 -11.77 -19.56
N PRO A 27 -5.59 -10.75 -20.26
CA PRO A 27 -4.85 -9.71 -19.58
C PRO A 27 -5.73 -9.23 -18.43
N ILE A 28 -5.17 -9.17 -17.23
CA ILE A 28 -5.78 -8.44 -16.13
C ILE A 28 -5.92 -7.02 -16.67
N ILE A 29 -7.12 -6.67 -17.14
CA ILE A 29 -7.47 -5.28 -17.42
C ILE A 29 -7.72 -4.70 -16.03
N ASP A 30 -6.60 -4.39 -15.37
CA ASP A 30 -6.47 -3.30 -14.42
C ASP A 30 -7.07 -2.06 -15.11
N GLY A 31 -8.17 -1.50 -14.58
CA GLY A 31 -8.65 -0.24 -15.15
C GLY A 31 -10.09 0.20 -14.87
N ILE A 32 -10.92 -0.58 -14.19
CA ILE A 32 -12.18 -0.06 -13.62
C ILE A 32 -12.39 -0.74 -12.26
N VAL A 33 -11.87 -0.12 -11.19
CA VAL A 33 -11.99 -0.66 -9.84
C VAL A 33 -13.29 -0.14 -9.23
N GLN A 34 -14.40 -0.79 -9.61
CA GLN A 34 -15.61 -0.83 -8.77
C GLN A 34 -15.19 -1.02 -7.31
N ARG A 35 -15.77 -0.22 -6.40
CA ARG A 35 -15.56 -0.12 -4.94
C ARG A 35 -14.83 -1.33 -4.33
N LYS A 36 -13.51 -1.41 -4.47
CA LYS A 36 -12.75 -2.58 -4.02
C LYS A 36 -11.79 -2.24 -2.89
N VAL A 37 -11.74 -3.15 -1.92
CA VAL A 37 -10.80 -3.11 -0.80
C VAL A 37 -9.81 -4.26 -0.94
N GLY A 38 -8.54 -3.93 -1.10
CA GLY A 38 -7.43 -4.87 -1.14
C GLY A 38 -6.80 -5.06 0.23
N PHE A 39 -6.39 -6.29 0.54
CA PHE A 39 -5.66 -6.63 1.76
C PHE A 39 -4.38 -7.39 1.40
N GLU A 40 -3.31 -6.95 2.04
CA GLU A 40 -1.96 -7.48 1.92
C GLU A 40 -1.44 -7.75 3.33
N LEU A 41 -0.94 -8.96 3.59
CA LEU A 41 -0.40 -9.37 4.90
C LEU A 41 1.06 -9.76 4.77
N GLU A 42 1.94 -8.84 5.12
CA GLU A 42 3.38 -9.02 5.06
C GLU A 42 3.88 -9.71 6.32
N THR A 43 4.52 -10.86 6.19
CA THR A 43 4.97 -11.62 7.35
C THR A 43 6.43 -11.36 7.69
N ASN A 44 6.80 -11.69 8.92
CA ASN A 44 8.21 -11.77 9.32
C ASN A 44 8.87 -13.10 8.88
N TRP A 45 8.26 -13.87 8.00
CA TRP A 45 8.81 -15.14 7.52
C TRP A 45 9.39 -14.95 6.14
N PHE A 46 10.47 -15.64 5.86
CA PHE A 46 11.21 -15.49 4.63
C PHE A 46 11.12 -16.74 3.77
N ILE A 47 11.35 -16.55 2.48
CA ILE A 47 11.40 -17.61 1.49
C ILE A 47 12.60 -17.40 0.57
N SER A 48 13.24 -18.51 0.25
CA SER A 48 14.38 -18.57 -0.65
C SER A 48 14.20 -19.74 -1.62
N LYS A 49 14.70 -19.61 -2.84
CA LYS A 49 14.82 -20.72 -3.79
C LYS A 49 16.13 -21.47 -3.51
N ASN A 50 16.04 -22.77 -3.30
CA ASN A 50 17.18 -23.67 -3.15
C ASN A 50 17.74 -24.05 -4.53
N LEU A 51 18.96 -23.60 -4.81
CA LEU A 51 19.70 -23.87 -6.04
C LEU A 51 20.66 -25.06 -5.92
N GLY A 52 20.57 -25.82 -4.83
CA GLY A 52 21.45 -26.96 -4.52
C GLY A 52 22.48 -26.60 -3.44
N VAL A 53 23.67 -27.18 -3.56
CA VAL A 53 24.81 -26.91 -2.67
C VAL A 53 25.95 -26.25 -3.44
N ASP A 54 26.72 -25.40 -2.79
CA ASP A 54 27.94 -24.81 -3.31
C ASP A 54 29.15 -25.77 -3.17
N ASP A 55 30.33 -25.33 -3.62
CA ASP A 55 31.56 -26.12 -3.59
C ASP A 55 32.02 -26.48 -2.16
N GLU A 56 31.51 -25.78 -1.14
CA GLU A 56 31.76 -26.05 0.28
C GLU A 56 30.70 -26.97 0.90
N GLY A 57 29.75 -27.47 0.10
CA GLY A 57 28.62 -28.28 0.57
C GLY A 57 27.56 -27.47 1.32
N LYS A 58 27.58 -26.14 1.23
CA LYS A 58 26.57 -25.27 1.86
C LYS A 58 25.41 -25.02 0.91
N PRO A 59 24.18 -24.80 1.42
CA PRO A 59 23.03 -24.51 0.58
C PRO A 59 23.23 -23.22 -0.21
N LYS A 60 23.06 -23.29 -1.53
CA LYS A 60 23.02 -22.13 -2.41
C LYS A 60 21.58 -21.64 -2.50
N LEU A 61 21.31 -20.50 -1.85
CA LEU A 61 19.97 -19.91 -1.78
C LEU A 61 19.89 -18.65 -2.62
N ASP A 62 18.76 -18.43 -3.26
CA ASP A 62 18.47 -17.20 -4.00
C ASP A 62 17.11 -16.61 -3.65
N GLY A 63 17.06 -15.28 -3.60
CA GLY A 63 15.85 -14.54 -3.26
C GLY A 63 14.90 -14.55 -4.44
N LEU A 64 13.61 -14.56 -4.13
CA LEU A 64 12.57 -14.38 -5.13
C LEU A 64 12.45 -12.90 -5.50
N LYS A 65 12.09 -12.59 -6.76
CA LYS A 65 11.82 -11.22 -7.15
C LYS A 65 10.53 -10.75 -6.51
N LYS A 66 10.43 -9.44 -6.23
CA LYS A 66 9.19 -8.83 -5.73
C LYS A 66 8.01 -9.21 -6.65
N ARG A 67 6.93 -9.72 -6.06
CA ARG A 67 5.71 -10.23 -6.72
C ARG A 67 5.84 -11.58 -7.42
N ASP A 68 6.97 -12.27 -7.28
CA ASP A 68 7.03 -13.67 -7.71
C ASP A 68 6.03 -14.47 -6.88
N ARG A 69 5.11 -15.17 -7.56
CA ARG A 69 4.12 -16.03 -6.90
C ARG A 69 4.80 -17.25 -6.30
N ILE A 70 4.40 -17.56 -5.07
CA ILE A 70 4.95 -18.65 -4.28
C ILE A 70 3.98 -19.82 -4.33
N GLY A 71 4.45 -20.90 -4.95
CA GLY A 71 3.59 -22.03 -5.30
C GLY A 71 2.54 -21.65 -6.36
N PRO A 72 1.71 -22.60 -6.81
CA PRO A 72 0.69 -22.28 -7.81
C PRO A 72 -0.52 -21.62 -7.15
N ASP A 73 -1.46 -21.14 -7.96
CA ASP A 73 -2.75 -20.57 -7.51
C ASP A 73 -3.62 -21.66 -6.85
N ILE A 74 -3.20 -22.12 -5.68
CA ILE A 74 -3.81 -23.21 -4.90
C ILE A 74 -4.92 -22.71 -3.99
N TYR A 75 -4.95 -21.41 -3.73
CA TYR A 75 -5.96 -20.77 -2.90
C TYR A 75 -6.89 -19.95 -3.80
N GLU A 76 -8.19 -20.16 -3.65
CA GLU A 76 -9.22 -19.59 -4.52
C GLU A 76 -9.37 -18.07 -4.35
N ASN A 77 -8.97 -17.52 -3.19
CA ASN A 77 -9.28 -16.15 -2.81
C ASN A 77 -8.08 -15.34 -2.30
N PHE A 78 -6.88 -15.90 -2.35
CA PHE A 78 -5.64 -15.19 -2.08
C PHE A 78 -4.51 -15.92 -2.80
N TYR A 79 -3.35 -15.30 -2.86
CA TYR A 79 -2.13 -15.99 -3.25
C TYR A 79 -1.00 -15.56 -2.32
N ILE A 80 0.10 -16.29 -2.37
CA ILE A 80 1.31 -15.95 -1.62
C ILE A 80 2.29 -15.38 -2.64
N GLU A 81 2.88 -14.22 -2.36
CA GLU A 81 3.95 -13.67 -3.17
C GLU A 81 5.18 -13.32 -2.33
N ALA A 82 6.30 -13.23 -3.02
CA ALA A 82 7.52 -12.73 -2.44
C ALA A 82 7.49 -11.21 -2.41
N ASP A 83 7.66 -10.62 -1.23
CA ASP A 83 7.96 -9.21 -1.09
C ASP A 83 9.45 -9.00 -0.87
N GLN A 84 9.91 -7.79 -1.19
CA GLN A 84 11.30 -7.42 -1.03
C GLN A 84 11.61 -7.29 0.46
N ALA A 85 12.17 -8.35 1.07
CA ALA A 85 12.74 -8.21 2.39
C ALA A 85 13.91 -7.21 2.32
N GLY A 86 13.90 -6.23 3.19
CA GLY A 86 15.13 -5.52 3.52
C GLY A 86 16.14 -6.57 4.01
N VAL A 87 17.41 -6.48 3.59
CA VAL A 87 18.40 -7.48 3.97
C VAL A 87 18.72 -7.31 5.45
N ASN A 88 18.03 -8.08 6.27
CA ASN A 88 18.28 -8.26 7.67
C ASN A 88 17.63 -9.59 8.04
N PHE A 89 18.41 -10.66 8.10
CA PHE A 89 18.28 -11.58 9.24
C PHE A 89 19.50 -12.49 9.43
N LEU A 90 20.27 -12.80 8.38
CA LEU A 90 21.54 -13.53 8.49
C LEU A 90 22.47 -13.05 7.38
N GLU A 91 23.68 -12.59 7.73
CA GLU A 91 24.54 -11.68 6.95
C GLU A 91 24.93 -12.07 5.49
N HIS A 92 24.39 -13.12 4.85
CA HIS A 92 24.83 -13.55 3.52
C HIS A 92 23.74 -14.16 2.61
N ARG A 93 22.45 -13.90 2.81
CA ARG A 93 21.39 -14.56 2.00
C ARG A 93 20.35 -13.61 1.46
N SER A 94 20.11 -13.70 0.15
CA SER A 94 18.95 -13.12 -0.52
C SER A 94 17.74 -13.97 -0.15
N ALA A 95 16.98 -13.54 0.85
CA ALA A 95 15.67 -14.10 1.16
C ALA A 95 14.61 -13.02 0.90
N SER A 96 13.41 -13.44 0.52
CA SER A 96 12.27 -12.54 0.29
C SER A 96 11.26 -12.73 1.40
N SER A 97 10.60 -11.67 1.85
CA SER A 97 9.53 -11.81 2.84
C SER A 97 8.33 -12.49 2.17
N ILE A 98 7.58 -13.26 2.96
CA ILE A 98 6.34 -13.88 2.50
C ILE A 98 5.21 -12.89 2.72
N GLU A 99 4.43 -12.64 1.66
CA GLU A 99 3.23 -11.81 1.70
C GLU A 99 2.01 -12.61 1.26
N PHE A 100 0.90 -12.46 1.99
CA PHE A 100 -0.40 -12.98 1.57
C PHE A 100 -1.21 -11.85 0.92
N VAL A 101 -1.55 -12.00 -0.36
CA VAL A 101 -2.30 -11.01 -1.11
C VAL A 101 -3.69 -11.54 -1.39
N VAL A 102 -4.71 -10.85 -0.89
CA VAL A 102 -6.10 -11.24 -1.11
C VAL A 102 -6.53 -10.87 -2.54
N SER A 103 -7.03 -11.83 -3.30
CA SER A 103 -7.39 -11.66 -4.70
C SER A 103 -8.54 -12.58 -5.11
N PRO A 104 -9.61 -12.08 -5.78
CA PRO A 104 -9.82 -10.69 -6.14
C PRO A 104 -10.14 -9.82 -4.91
N PRO A 105 -9.88 -8.49 -4.97
CA PRO A 105 -10.20 -7.59 -3.87
C PRO A 105 -11.72 -7.53 -3.63
N PHE A 106 -12.13 -7.11 -2.44
CA PHE A 106 -13.52 -7.19 -1.98
C PHE A 106 -14.34 -6.01 -2.46
N GLU A 107 -15.50 -6.26 -3.06
CA GLU A 107 -16.50 -5.22 -3.23
C GLU A 107 -16.87 -4.60 -1.88
N GLU A 108 -17.13 -3.31 -1.87
CA GLU A 108 -17.52 -2.59 -0.68
C GLU A 108 -19.00 -2.83 -0.38
N SER A 109 -19.30 -4.03 0.12
CA SER A 109 -20.63 -4.50 0.50
C SER A 109 -20.57 -5.29 1.82
N PRO A 110 -21.57 -5.15 2.71
CA PRO A 110 -21.72 -6.03 3.87
C PRO A 110 -21.76 -7.52 3.50
N ASP A 111 -22.26 -7.87 2.30
CA ASP A 111 -22.34 -9.25 1.81
C ASP A 111 -20.95 -9.89 1.58
N GLU A 112 -19.89 -9.09 1.50
CA GLU A 112 -18.51 -9.57 1.36
C GLU A 112 -17.88 -9.95 2.70
N LEU A 113 -18.46 -9.54 3.84
CA LEU A 113 -17.93 -9.87 5.19
C LEU A 113 -17.77 -11.38 5.41
N PRO A 114 -18.73 -12.25 5.05
CA PRO A 114 -18.56 -13.70 5.14
C PRO A 114 -17.46 -14.23 4.22
N ARG A 115 -17.28 -13.67 3.01
CA ARG A 115 -16.19 -14.06 2.12
C ARG A 115 -14.85 -13.70 2.74
N LEU A 116 -14.70 -12.45 3.17
CA LEU A 116 -13.48 -11.97 3.82
C LEU A 116 -13.14 -12.80 5.06
N ALA A 117 -14.12 -13.12 5.91
CA ALA A 117 -13.91 -13.98 7.06
C ALA A 117 -13.36 -15.37 6.67
N ARG A 118 -13.89 -15.99 5.61
CA ARG A 118 -13.39 -17.27 5.10
C ARG A 118 -11.97 -17.17 4.53
N VAL A 119 -11.65 -16.09 3.80
CA VAL A 119 -10.28 -15.85 3.30
C VAL A 119 -9.32 -15.78 4.47
N MET A 120 -9.66 -15.02 5.51
CA MET A 120 -8.82 -14.89 6.70
C MET A 120 -8.68 -16.21 7.47
N ASP A 121 -9.70 -17.06 7.50
CA ASP A 121 -9.60 -18.41 8.06
C ASP A 121 -8.63 -19.30 7.25
N GLN A 122 -8.64 -19.19 5.92
CA GLN A 122 -7.70 -19.92 5.06
C GLN A 122 -6.26 -19.42 5.24
N VAL A 123 -6.04 -18.10 5.25
CA VAL A 123 -4.72 -17.50 5.52
C VAL A 123 -4.21 -17.97 6.88
N PHE A 124 -5.03 -17.90 7.93
CA PHE A 124 -4.65 -18.37 9.25
C PHE A 124 -4.29 -19.86 9.25
N ALA A 125 -5.07 -20.71 8.57
CA ALA A 125 -4.78 -22.14 8.47
C ALA A 125 -3.42 -22.42 7.81
N VAL A 126 -3.01 -21.63 6.80
CA VAL A 126 -1.68 -21.75 6.19
C VAL A 126 -0.59 -21.31 7.17
N THR A 127 -0.75 -20.18 7.85
CA THR A 127 0.21 -19.72 8.86
C THR A 127 0.36 -20.69 10.03
N GLU A 128 -0.72 -21.39 10.40
CA GLU A 128 -0.68 -22.40 11.46
C GLU A 128 0.07 -23.65 11.00
N LYS A 129 -0.07 -24.08 9.74
CA LYS A 129 0.76 -25.15 9.17
C LYS A 129 2.24 -24.77 9.15
N PHE A 130 2.55 -23.54 8.75
CA PHE A 130 3.90 -22.96 8.83
C PHE A 130 4.46 -23.08 10.25
N ARG A 131 3.70 -22.60 11.24
CA ARG A 131 4.07 -22.67 12.66
C ARG A 131 4.30 -24.10 13.15
N GLN A 132 3.42 -25.03 12.79
CA GLN A 132 3.54 -26.45 13.17
C GLN A 132 4.79 -27.09 12.58
N LYS A 133 5.10 -26.80 11.31
CA LYS A 133 6.33 -27.29 10.66
C LYS A 133 7.58 -26.75 11.32
N MET A 134 7.65 -25.46 11.60
CA MET A 134 8.74 -24.89 12.37
C MET A 134 8.91 -25.59 13.72
N LEU A 135 7.83 -25.87 14.47
CA LEU A 135 7.92 -26.55 15.77
C LEU A 135 8.47 -27.98 15.66
N LEU A 136 8.18 -28.70 14.57
CA LEU A 136 8.74 -30.03 14.30
C LEU A 136 10.23 -29.96 13.92
N HIS A 137 10.62 -28.91 13.20
CA HIS A 137 11.99 -28.69 12.70
C HIS A 137 12.88 -27.85 13.65
N ARG A 138 12.46 -27.67 14.91
CA ARG A 138 13.26 -27.00 15.96
C ARG A 138 14.51 -27.75 16.40
N LYS A 139 14.65 -29.00 15.97
CA LYS A 139 15.92 -29.73 15.99
C LYS A 139 16.48 -29.70 14.58
N PRO A 140 17.80 -29.48 14.36
CA PRO A 140 18.41 -29.63 13.04
C PRO A 140 17.91 -30.95 12.44
N SER A 141 17.20 -30.90 11.31
CA SER A 141 16.57 -32.11 10.80
C SER A 141 17.67 -33.09 10.39
N ASP A 142 17.63 -34.32 10.91
CA ASP A 142 18.51 -35.41 10.45
C ASP A 142 18.26 -35.77 8.97
N LEU A 143 17.17 -35.25 8.38
CA LEU A 143 16.76 -35.45 6.98
C LEU A 143 17.55 -34.60 5.98
N PHE A 144 18.13 -33.48 6.43
CA PHE A 144 18.92 -32.58 5.59
C PHE A 144 20.10 -31.99 6.38
N PRO A 145 21.10 -32.81 6.76
CA PRO A 145 22.28 -32.34 7.50
C PRO A 145 23.08 -31.27 6.73
N GLU A 146 22.85 -31.15 5.42
CA GLU A 146 23.47 -30.19 4.51
C GLU A 146 22.75 -28.83 4.51
N LEU A 147 21.46 -28.79 4.89
CA LEU A 147 20.71 -27.55 5.10
C LEU A 147 21.04 -26.96 6.48
N LEU A 148 22.21 -26.32 6.59
CA LEU A 148 22.70 -25.62 7.79
C LEU A 148 21.88 -24.39 8.20
N VAL A 149 20.59 -24.29 7.85
CA VAL A 149 19.71 -23.21 8.30
C VAL A 149 18.82 -23.73 9.42
N PRO A 150 19.13 -23.43 10.69
CA PRO A 150 18.32 -23.88 11.81
C PRO A 150 16.87 -23.44 11.61
N ASN A 151 15.93 -24.37 11.78
CA ASN A 151 14.48 -24.14 11.70
C ASN A 151 13.90 -23.85 10.30
N SER A 152 14.66 -24.03 9.22
CA SER A 152 14.11 -23.97 7.85
C SER A 152 13.40 -25.28 7.45
N PHE A 153 12.46 -25.19 6.52
CA PHE A 153 11.80 -26.36 5.94
C PHE A 153 11.30 -26.07 4.51
N PRO A 154 11.20 -27.07 3.62
CA PRO A 154 10.72 -26.86 2.27
C PRO A 154 9.22 -26.55 2.24
N LEU A 155 8.79 -25.64 1.36
CA LEU A 155 7.39 -25.23 1.22
C LEU A 155 6.47 -26.41 0.90
N SER A 156 6.97 -27.40 0.15
CA SER A 156 6.28 -28.66 -0.13
C SER A 156 5.74 -29.38 1.11
N GLU A 157 6.33 -29.19 2.29
CA GLU A 157 5.84 -29.78 3.53
C GLU A 157 4.53 -29.15 4.03
N VAL A 158 4.24 -27.92 3.62
CA VAL A 158 3.02 -27.19 3.98
C VAL A 158 1.96 -27.35 2.91
N THR A 159 2.37 -27.24 1.64
CA THR A 159 1.48 -27.31 0.49
C THR A 159 1.16 -28.76 0.10
N GLY A 160 2.01 -29.72 0.47
CA GLY A 160 1.92 -31.13 0.09
C GLY A 160 2.35 -31.40 -1.36
N ARG A 161 2.97 -30.42 -2.04
CA ARG A 161 3.29 -30.50 -3.47
C ARG A 161 4.77 -30.67 -3.72
N ALA A 162 5.14 -31.66 -4.52
CA ALA A 162 6.54 -31.92 -4.87
C ALA A 162 7.22 -30.76 -5.63
N CYS A 163 6.48 -30.00 -6.45
CA CYS A 163 7.04 -28.84 -7.17
C CYS A 163 7.50 -27.71 -6.24
N ASP A 164 6.96 -27.64 -5.02
CA ASP A 164 7.29 -26.60 -4.06
C ASP A 164 8.49 -26.98 -3.18
N ALA A 165 9.14 -28.12 -3.46
CA ALA A 165 10.28 -28.61 -2.69
C ALA A 165 11.54 -27.78 -2.91
N GLU A 166 11.62 -27.04 -4.01
CA GLU A 166 12.74 -26.13 -4.30
C GLU A 166 12.68 -24.82 -3.50
N TYR A 167 11.56 -24.51 -2.83
CA TYR A 167 11.45 -23.31 -2.01
C TYR A 167 11.62 -23.65 -0.54
N LEU A 168 12.46 -22.90 0.16
CA LEU A 168 12.72 -23.04 1.58
C LEU A 168 12.09 -21.88 2.35
N ILE A 169 11.37 -22.22 3.41
CA ILE A 169 10.76 -21.27 4.34
C ILE A 169 11.69 -21.11 5.53
N GLU A 170 11.99 -19.87 5.86
CA GLU A 170 12.91 -19.44 6.91
C GLU A 170 12.14 -18.56 7.92
N PRO A 171 11.70 -19.13 9.07
CA PRO A 171 10.99 -18.36 10.09
C PRO A 171 11.97 -17.47 10.87
N ASP A 172 11.67 -16.18 10.98
CA ASP A 172 12.36 -15.27 11.91
C ASP A 172 12.06 -15.65 13.37
N GLN A 173 10.77 -15.81 13.68
CA GLN A 173 10.30 -16.01 15.04
C GLN A 173 9.47 -17.27 15.21
N SER A 174 9.30 -17.66 16.48
CA SER A 174 8.42 -18.74 16.90
C SER A 174 6.93 -18.59 16.54
N LYS A 175 6.54 -17.40 16.12
CA LYS A 175 5.19 -17.03 15.75
C LYS A 175 5.23 -16.35 14.39
N VAL A 176 4.19 -16.57 13.59
CA VAL A 176 3.95 -15.74 12.41
C VAL A 176 3.35 -14.45 12.92
N THR A 177 4.09 -13.37 12.73
CA THR A 177 3.56 -12.04 12.87
C THR A 177 3.66 -11.33 11.54
N GLY A 178 2.92 -10.25 11.40
CA GLY A 178 2.97 -9.49 10.18
C GLY A 178 2.20 -8.21 10.21
N GLY A 179 2.53 -7.43 9.20
CA GLY A 179 1.92 -6.18 8.86
C GLY A 179 0.63 -6.37 8.07
N ILE A 180 -0.35 -5.50 8.28
CA ILE A 180 -1.53 -5.43 7.41
C ILE A 180 -1.45 -4.15 6.59
N GLN A 181 -1.53 -4.28 5.28
CA GLN A 181 -1.68 -3.18 4.34
C GLN A 181 -3.08 -3.27 3.70
N VAL A 182 -3.76 -2.11 3.61
CA VAL A 182 -5.12 -2.02 3.06
C VAL A 182 -5.16 -0.96 1.98
N THR A 183 -5.62 -1.31 0.78
CA THR A 183 -5.82 -0.35 -0.31
C THR A 183 -7.31 -0.12 -0.55
N THR A 184 -7.77 1.13 -0.52
CA THR A 184 -9.19 1.51 -0.68
C THR A 184 -9.34 2.94 -1.19
N ALA A 185 -10.43 3.24 -1.90
CA ALA A 185 -10.86 4.63 -2.13
C ALA A 185 -11.53 5.19 -0.87
N LEU A 186 -11.35 6.48 -0.56
CA LEU A 186 -12.02 7.15 0.57
C LEU A 186 -12.67 8.47 0.15
N ASP A 187 -13.95 8.65 0.50
CA ASP A 187 -14.69 9.89 0.28
C ASP A 187 -14.05 11.09 0.97
N MET A 188 -13.43 12.04 0.26
CA MET A 188 -12.89 13.25 0.88
C MET A 188 -13.96 14.05 1.63
N GLY A 189 -15.19 14.07 1.10
CA GLY A 189 -16.29 14.83 1.68
C GLY A 189 -16.78 14.30 3.04
N LYS A 190 -16.36 13.09 3.44
CA LYS A 190 -16.74 12.48 4.72
C LYS A 190 -15.64 12.55 5.78
N PHE A 191 -14.48 13.15 5.49
CA PHE A 191 -13.37 13.23 6.46
C PHE A 191 -13.78 13.96 7.74
N GLY A 192 -14.59 15.03 7.63
CA GLY A 192 -15.14 15.73 8.79
C GLY A 192 -16.09 14.88 9.65
N LEU A 193 -16.60 13.76 9.13
CA LEU A 193 -17.45 12.83 9.87
C LEU A 193 -16.63 11.74 10.59
N MET A 194 -15.36 11.55 10.23
CA MET A 194 -14.54 10.46 10.79
C MET A 194 -14.47 10.52 12.30
N GLU A 195 -14.32 11.70 12.91
CA GLU A 195 -14.21 11.82 14.37
C GLU A 195 -15.50 11.36 15.07
N SER A 196 -16.65 11.71 14.50
CA SER A 196 -17.96 11.29 15.00
C SER A 196 -18.21 9.78 14.84
N LEU A 197 -17.68 9.17 13.77
CA LEU A 197 -17.77 7.73 13.54
C LEU A 197 -16.82 6.99 14.49
N CYS A 198 -15.60 7.48 14.62
CA CYS A 198 -14.55 6.89 15.44
C CYS A 198 -14.85 6.95 16.94
N SER A 199 -15.51 8.01 17.42
CA SER A 199 -15.88 8.18 18.83
C SER A 199 -17.01 7.25 19.27
N LYS A 200 -17.83 6.74 18.35
CA LYS A 200 -18.96 5.84 18.64
C LYS A 200 -18.59 4.35 18.62
N GLU A 201 -17.39 4.02 18.16
CA GLU A 201 -17.00 2.65 17.91
C GLU A 201 -15.85 2.26 18.85
N ASP A 202 -16.14 1.44 19.86
CA ASP A 202 -15.14 1.00 20.82
C ASP A 202 -14.08 0.08 20.20
N ASP A 203 -14.49 -0.73 19.22
CA ASP A 203 -13.66 -1.76 18.60
C ASP A 203 -12.76 -1.27 17.46
N LEU A 204 -12.82 0.03 17.10
CA LEU A 204 -11.93 0.56 16.07
C LEU A 204 -10.48 0.59 16.57
N PRO A 205 -9.52 0.21 15.70
CA PRO A 205 -8.12 0.45 16.00
C PRO A 205 -7.89 1.91 16.39
N ILE A 206 -7.17 2.12 17.50
CA ILE A 206 -6.88 3.45 18.07
C ILE A 206 -6.37 4.44 17.03
N PHE A 207 -5.63 3.93 16.05
CA PHE A 207 -5.15 4.64 14.88
C PHE A 207 -6.23 5.45 14.16
N PHE A 208 -7.39 4.86 13.84
CA PHE A 208 -8.45 5.59 13.12
C PHE A 208 -9.03 6.71 13.96
N LYS A 209 -9.13 6.52 15.29
CA LYS A 209 -9.60 7.56 16.20
C LYS A 209 -8.63 8.74 16.22
N GLN A 210 -7.34 8.45 16.29
CA GLN A 210 -6.30 9.46 16.34
C GLN A 210 -6.13 10.19 14.99
N PHE A 211 -6.16 9.45 13.88
CA PHE A 211 -6.15 10.04 12.53
C PHE A 211 -7.36 10.95 12.31
N ALA A 212 -8.56 10.50 12.71
CA ALA A 212 -9.78 11.30 12.62
C ALA A 212 -9.70 12.60 13.44
N HIS A 213 -9.17 12.51 14.66
CA HIS A 213 -8.95 13.67 15.52
C HIS A 213 -7.95 14.65 14.90
N TYR A 214 -6.79 14.17 14.45
CA TYR A 214 -5.79 14.98 13.78
C TYR A 214 -6.36 15.71 12.55
N MET A 215 -7.09 14.98 11.69
CA MET A 215 -7.73 15.56 10.51
C MET A 215 -8.75 16.65 10.89
N SER A 216 -9.56 16.40 11.92
CA SER A 216 -10.52 17.37 12.46
C SER A 216 -9.81 18.64 12.92
N GLU A 217 -8.75 18.53 13.75
CA GLU A 217 -7.95 19.66 14.20
C GLU A 217 -7.41 20.51 13.05
N ARG A 218 -6.85 19.89 12.01
CA ARG A 218 -6.31 20.61 10.84
C ARG A 218 -7.38 21.32 10.03
N ILE A 219 -8.54 20.68 9.84
CA ILE A 219 -9.68 21.30 9.17
C ILE A 219 -10.24 22.47 9.99
N ASN A 220 -10.22 22.37 11.32
CA ASN A 220 -10.65 23.44 12.24
C ASN A 220 -9.75 24.69 12.19
N LEU A 221 -8.49 24.60 11.72
CA LEU A 221 -7.57 25.74 11.63
C LEU A 221 -7.90 26.73 10.50
N VAL A 222 -8.72 26.31 9.53
CA VAL A 222 -9.06 27.14 8.37
C VAL A 222 -10.20 28.09 8.72
N HIS A 223 -9.91 29.39 8.72
CA HIS A 223 -10.95 30.41 8.85
C HIS A 223 -11.91 30.33 7.65
N ASP A 224 -13.20 30.56 7.87
CA ASP A 224 -14.26 30.47 6.85
C ASP A 224 -14.47 29.10 6.20
N ARG A 225 -14.03 28.01 6.86
CA ARG A 225 -14.23 26.63 6.35
C ARG A 225 -15.69 26.28 6.03
N GLU A 226 -16.65 26.93 6.68
CA GLU A 226 -18.09 26.72 6.46
C GLU A 226 -18.52 27.09 5.04
N HIS A 227 -17.71 27.87 4.33
CA HIS A 227 -17.93 28.24 2.93
C HIS A 227 -17.17 27.35 1.92
N LEU A 228 -16.38 26.39 2.42
CA LEU A 228 -15.62 25.45 1.59
C LEU A 228 -16.39 24.14 1.43
N SER A 229 -16.27 23.50 0.26
CA SER A 229 -16.84 22.15 0.11
C SER A 229 -16.23 21.15 1.10
N PRO A 230 -17.00 20.13 1.52
CA PRO A 230 -16.46 19.05 2.34
C PRO A 230 -15.24 18.36 1.70
N GLU A 231 -15.25 18.20 0.37
CA GLU A 231 -14.16 17.58 -0.39
C GLU A 231 -12.87 18.41 -0.30
N LEU A 232 -12.97 19.73 -0.44
CA LEU A 232 -11.83 20.63 -0.24
C LEU A 232 -11.32 20.58 1.20
N GLN A 233 -12.21 20.59 2.20
CA GLN A 233 -11.82 20.49 3.60
C GLN A 233 -11.05 19.19 3.88
N GLY A 234 -11.56 18.04 3.41
CA GLY A 234 -10.90 16.74 3.54
C GLY A 234 -9.51 16.73 2.90
N LEU A 235 -9.42 17.18 1.64
CA LEU A 235 -8.14 17.25 0.93
C LEU A 235 -7.15 18.21 1.60
N MET A 236 -7.62 19.35 2.12
CA MET A 236 -6.76 20.29 2.86
C MET A 236 -6.15 19.63 4.10
N GLY A 237 -6.92 18.86 4.88
CA GLY A 237 -6.35 18.14 6.01
C GLY A 237 -5.26 17.15 5.59
N VAL A 238 -5.46 16.46 4.47
CA VAL A 238 -4.51 15.47 3.92
C VAL A 238 -3.22 16.18 3.50
N LEU A 239 -3.33 17.23 2.70
CA LEU A 239 -2.20 18.02 2.22
C LEU A 239 -1.49 18.80 3.34
N ALA A 240 -2.23 19.26 4.34
CA ALA A 240 -1.68 19.91 5.52
C ALA A 240 -0.72 19.00 6.28
N ALA A 241 -1.07 17.70 6.41
CA ALA A 241 -0.20 16.74 7.04
C ALA A 241 1.11 16.59 6.28
N TYR A 242 1.06 16.43 4.95
CA TYR A 242 2.25 16.33 4.09
C TYR A 242 3.19 17.53 4.28
N ILE A 243 2.64 18.74 4.29
CA ILE A 243 3.41 19.97 4.49
C ILE A 243 4.03 20.00 5.89
N GLU A 244 3.26 19.66 6.93
CA GLU A 244 3.75 19.64 8.30
C GLU A 244 4.90 18.65 8.48
N ILE A 245 4.74 17.40 8.02
CA ILE A 245 5.74 16.33 8.14
C ILE A 245 7.04 16.73 7.44
N GLY A 246 6.93 17.26 6.21
CA GLY A 246 8.10 17.71 5.45
C GLY A 246 8.82 18.92 6.06
N SER A 247 8.19 19.60 7.02
CA SER A 247 8.74 20.83 7.63
C SER A 247 9.67 20.61 8.81
N TYR A 248 9.77 19.40 9.35
CA TYR A 248 10.57 19.15 10.54
C TYR A 248 11.71 18.17 10.25
N PRO A 249 12.96 18.49 10.67
CA PRO A 249 14.07 17.56 10.54
C PRO A 249 13.93 16.41 11.54
N PRO A 250 14.35 15.17 11.19
CA PRO A 250 14.13 13.93 11.96
C PRO A 250 14.59 13.99 13.42
N ASP A 251 15.62 14.77 13.71
CA ASP A 251 16.24 14.94 15.02
C ASP A 251 15.47 15.90 15.96
N ILE A 252 14.69 16.83 15.41
CA ILE A 252 13.71 17.63 16.16
C ILE A 252 12.44 16.79 16.47
N LEU A 253 12.26 15.65 15.79
CA LEU A 253 11.14 14.71 15.98
C LEU A 253 11.29 13.78 17.18
N ASN A 254 12.09 14.18 18.17
CA ASN A 254 12.37 13.35 19.33
C ASN A 254 11.09 13.11 20.18
N PRO A 255 10.61 11.86 20.35
CA PRO A 255 9.43 11.54 21.14
C PRO A 255 9.50 12.01 22.60
N GLN A 256 10.68 12.41 23.09
CA GLN A 256 10.86 12.96 24.44
C GLN A 256 10.29 14.38 24.62
N ARG A 257 10.00 15.14 23.55
CA ARG A 257 9.41 16.49 23.66
C ARG A 257 7.89 16.50 23.85
N PHE A 258 7.23 15.34 23.75
CA PHE A 258 5.80 15.17 24.04
C PHE A 258 5.62 14.12 25.16
N PRO A 259 6.04 14.39 26.40
CA PRO A 259 6.16 13.37 27.44
C PRO A 259 4.85 12.68 27.86
N ASP A 260 3.70 13.32 27.64
CA ASP A 260 2.37 12.74 27.93
C ASP A 260 1.90 11.74 26.86
N THR A 261 2.71 11.49 25.81
CA THR A 261 2.41 10.52 24.77
C THR A 261 2.92 9.12 25.04
N LYS A 262 3.65 8.91 26.15
CA LYS A 262 4.18 7.60 26.55
C LYS A 262 3.09 6.58 26.86
N ASP A 263 1.95 7.00 27.39
CA ASP A 263 0.81 6.11 27.65
C ASP A 263 -0.15 6.00 26.44
N ALA A 264 0.06 6.81 25.40
CA ALA A 264 -0.80 6.87 24.22
C ALA A 264 -0.11 6.43 22.90
N GLY A 265 1.14 5.96 22.95
CA GLY A 265 1.89 5.52 21.76
C GLY A 265 2.02 6.61 20.68
N LEU A 266 1.96 7.88 21.10
CA LEU A 266 1.73 9.04 20.25
C LEU A 266 3.09 9.64 19.82
N ASN A 267 3.62 9.20 18.69
CA ASN A 267 4.47 10.06 17.86
C ASN A 267 3.51 10.80 16.92
N LEU A 268 3.55 12.13 16.83
CA LEU A 268 2.80 12.87 15.80
C LEU A 268 3.11 12.33 14.37
N PHE A 269 4.28 11.72 14.21
CA PHE A 269 4.77 11.07 13.01
C PHE A 269 4.20 9.65 12.78
N SER A 270 3.35 9.15 13.68
CA SER A 270 2.49 7.98 13.48
C SER A 270 1.17 8.30 12.74
N TYR A 271 0.93 9.57 12.37
CA TYR A 271 -0.20 10.00 11.51
C TYR A 271 0.26 10.59 10.19
N ALA A 272 1.55 10.54 9.93
CA ALA A 272 2.11 11.02 8.70
C ALA A 272 1.50 10.24 7.53
N LEU A 273 0.94 10.96 6.56
CA LEU A 273 0.66 10.36 5.27
C LEU A 273 2.02 10.24 4.55
N PRO A 274 2.60 9.06 4.29
CA PRO A 274 3.87 8.98 3.59
C PRO A 274 3.66 9.33 2.12
N TYR A 275 4.39 10.34 1.66
CA TYR A 275 4.57 10.66 0.24
C TYR A 275 5.88 9.98 -0.22
N PRO A 276 5.98 9.52 -1.47
CA PRO A 276 5.74 8.16 -1.92
C PRO A 276 6.66 7.07 -1.39
N LYS A 277 7.74 7.36 -0.67
CA LYS A 277 8.67 6.33 -0.19
C LYS A 277 9.29 6.78 1.13
N LYS A 278 8.76 6.21 2.23
CA LYS A 278 9.28 6.30 3.62
C LYS A 278 9.27 7.68 4.26
N LEU A 279 8.07 8.17 4.56
CA LEU A 279 7.86 9.23 5.56
C LEU A 279 6.72 8.82 6.52
N GLY A 280 6.99 7.89 7.43
CA GLY A 280 6.06 7.48 8.49
C GLY A 280 4.86 6.65 7.98
N ASP A 281 4.87 5.35 8.26
CA ASP A 281 4.15 4.30 7.53
C ASP A 281 2.64 4.17 7.82
N ASN A 282 1.81 5.21 7.70
CA ASN A 282 0.44 5.11 8.26
C ASN A 282 -0.70 5.11 7.24
N ILE A 283 -0.85 6.15 6.41
CA ILE A 283 -1.84 6.17 5.31
C ILE A 283 -1.22 6.90 4.11
N MET A 284 -1.05 6.28 2.96
CA MET A 284 -0.50 6.92 1.77
C MET A 284 -1.61 7.26 0.79
N LEU A 285 -1.71 8.52 0.37
CA LEU A 285 -2.45 8.88 -0.83
C LEU A 285 -1.74 8.27 -2.05
N ARG A 286 -2.39 7.34 -2.75
CA ARG A 286 -1.85 6.65 -3.94
C ARG A 286 -2.16 7.41 -5.21
N THR A 287 -3.30 8.07 -5.27
CA THR A 287 -3.62 9.04 -6.32
C THR A 287 -2.68 10.24 -6.19
N ASP A 288 -2.17 10.78 -7.30
CA ASP A 288 -1.40 12.01 -7.23
C ASP A 288 -2.26 13.18 -6.72
N ALA A 289 -1.63 14.09 -5.99
CA ALA A 289 -2.35 15.14 -5.26
C ALA A 289 -3.06 16.13 -6.21
N ALA A 290 -2.52 16.32 -7.41
CA ALA A 290 -3.13 17.15 -8.44
C ALA A 290 -4.42 16.54 -8.98
N THR A 291 -4.45 15.24 -9.23
CA THR A 291 -5.66 14.50 -9.60
C THR A 291 -6.67 14.51 -8.45
N ALA A 292 -6.23 14.41 -7.19
CA ALA A 292 -7.15 14.47 -6.04
C ALA A 292 -7.95 15.78 -5.97
N LEU A 293 -7.45 16.89 -6.53
CA LEU A 293 -8.22 18.15 -6.65
C LEU A 293 -9.45 18.04 -7.55
N GLU A 294 -9.54 17.04 -8.43
CA GLU A 294 -10.72 16.83 -9.27
C GLU A 294 -11.95 16.38 -8.48
N THR A 295 -11.76 15.99 -7.21
CA THR A 295 -12.86 15.73 -6.27
C THR A 295 -13.59 17.00 -5.82
N ILE A 296 -12.97 18.17 -5.98
CA ILE A 296 -13.53 19.47 -5.59
C ILE A 296 -14.56 19.94 -6.64
N PRO A 297 -15.69 20.57 -6.23
CA PRO A 297 -16.61 21.22 -7.16
C PRO A 297 -15.91 22.19 -8.12
N LYS A 298 -16.26 22.10 -9.42
CA LYS A 298 -15.56 22.82 -10.50
C LYS A 298 -15.53 24.33 -10.31
N GLU A 299 -16.60 24.93 -9.80
CA GLU A 299 -16.71 26.36 -9.53
C GLU A 299 -15.75 26.78 -8.42
N GLU A 300 -15.61 25.96 -7.37
CA GLU A 300 -14.68 26.20 -6.28
C GLU A 300 -13.22 26.07 -6.74
N LEU A 301 -12.89 24.99 -7.46
CA LEU A 301 -11.57 24.81 -8.04
C LEU A 301 -11.20 25.95 -9.00
N SER A 302 -12.16 26.47 -9.78
CA SER A 302 -11.96 27.63 -10.66
C SER A 302 -11.66 28.91 -9.87
N ARG A 303 -12.34 29.13 -8.73
CA ARG A 303 -12.05 30.26 -7.83
C ARG A 303 -10.66 30.15 -7.22
N LEU A 304 -10.25 28.95 -6.80
CA LEU A 304 -8.90 28.70 -6.27
C LEU A 304 -7.84 28.99 -7.33
N ARG A 305 -8.02 28.48 -8.57
CA ARG A 305 -7.13 28.76 -9.71
C ARG A 305 -7.03 30.23 -10.07
N ALA A 306 -8.12 30.98 -9.92
CA ALA A 306 -8.14 32.43 -10.13
C ALA A 306 -7.39 33.20 -9.03
N ASN A 307 -7.16 32.59 -7.86
CA ASN A 307 -6.40 33.18 -6.76
C ASN A 307 -5.43 32.17 -6.09
N PRO A 308 -4.32 31.80 -6.75
CA PRO A 308 -3.37 30.84 -6.21
C PRO A 308 -2.71 31.27 -4.90
N HIS A 309 -2.60 32.58 -4.66
CA HIS A 309 -2.09 33.10 -3.39
C HIS A 309 -2.99 32.75 -2.21
N PHE A 310 -4.31 32.85 -2.40
CA PHE A 310 -5.28 32.45 -1.39
C PHE A 310 -5.19 30.95 -1.09
N TRP A 311 -5.15 30.11 -2.14
CA TRP A 311 -4.93 28.66 -2.00
C TRP A 311 -3.69 28.33 -1.16
N LYS A 312 -2.53 28.89 -1.54
CA LYS A 312 -1.27 28.64 -0.81
C LYS A 312 -1.36 29.07 0.65
N ARG A 313 -1.94 30.24 0.93
CA ARG A 313 -2.12 30.73 2.30
C ARG A 313 -3.03 29.81 3.12
N MET A 314 -4.15 29.36 2.54
CA MET A 314 -5.05 28.41 3.19
C MET A 314 -4.32 27.12 3.58
N MET A 315 -3.52 26.57 2.66
CA MET A 315 -2.75 25.36 2.91
C MET A 315 -1.74 25.49 4.05
N MET A 316 -0.99 26.61 4.09
CA MET A 316 -0.05 26.88 5.18
C MET A 316 -0.76 27.03 6.53
N MET A 317 -1.93 27.67 6.55
CA MET A 317 -2.74 27.80 7.77
C MET A 317 -3.25 26.44 8.26
N SER A 318 -3.77 25.59 7.35
CA SER A 318 -4.23 24.24 7.71
C SER A 318 -3.10 23.34 8.22
N SER A 319 -1.86 23.54 7.76
CA SER A 319 -0.70 22.81 8.28
C SER A 319 -0.16 23.38 9.60
N GLY A 320 -0.76 24.46 10.14
CA GLY A 320 -0.27 25.14 11.34
C GLY A 320 1.04 25.91 11.15
N LEU A 321 1.45 26.16 9.90
CA LEU A 321 2.69 26.86 9.58
C LEU A 321 2.43 28.33 9.26
N MET A 322 3.42 29.17 9.56
CA MET A 322 3.36 30.59 9.20
C MET A 322 3.59 30.79 7.70
N PRO A 323 3.01 31.83 7.07
CA PRO A 323 3.20 32.12 5.65
C PRO A 323 4.67 32.24 5.22
N ASP A 324 5.57 32.70 6.11
CA ASP A 324 7.00 32.84 5.83
C ASP A 324 7.72 31.49 5.59
N PHE A 325 7.06 30.36 5.89
CA PHE A 325 7.57 29.01 5.63
C PHE A 325 7.31 28.55 4.19
N MET A 326 6.58 29.34 3.39
CA MET A 326 6.10 28.95 2.07
C MET A 326 7.20 28.79 1.02
N ASP A 327 8.31 29.53 1.14
CA ASP A 327 9.44 29.45 0.20
C ASP A 327 10.56 28.51 0.65
N ARG A 328 10.36 27.81 1.76
CA ARG A 328 11.26 26.74 2.20
C ARG A 328 11.02 25.47 1.39
N PRO A 329 12.01 24.54 1.37
CA PRO A 329 11.82 23.23 0.78
C PRO A 329 10.58 22.53 1.33
N LEU A 330 9.84 21.83 0.48
CA LEU A 330 8.71 21.03 0.91
C LEU A 330 9.14 19.96 1.93
N PHE A 331 10.31 19.34 1.69
CA PHE A 331 10.98 18.43 2.62
C PHE A 331 12.33 19.03 3.04
N GLU A 332 12.42 19.57 4.26
CA GLU A 332 13.62 20.28 4.72
C GLU A 332 14.85 19.37 4.84
N THR A 333 14.65 18.06 5.01
CA THR A 333 15.72 17.06 5.14
C THR A 333 15.79 16.09 3.96
N GLY A 334 14.98 16.31 2.93
CA GLY A 334 14.79 15.35 1.85
C GLY A 334 13.89 14.19 2.26
N MET A 335 13.99 13.08 1.51
CA MET A 335 13.27 11.84 1.77
C MET A 335 14.25 10.75 2.17
N MET A 336 13.86 9.92 3.14
CA MET A 336 14.64 8.77 3.52
C MET A 336 14.47 7.66 2.47
N GLU A 337 15.46 7.48 1.61
CA GLU A 337 15.50 6.29 0.78
C GLU A 337 16.13 5.15 1.58
N SER A 338 15.50 3.99 1.51
CA SER A 338 16.08 2.76 2.02
C SER A 338 16.38 1.87 0.85
N PHE A 339 17.66 1.57 0.69
CA PHE A 339 18.15 0.67 -0.33
C PHE A 339 19.01 -0.40 0.30
N VAL A 340 19.16 -1.47 -0.44
CA VAL A 340 20.09 -2.55 -0.11
C VAL A 340 21.42 -2.19 -0.75
N ASN A 341 22.45 -1.93 0.06
CA ASN A 341 23.80 -1.67 -0.47
C ASN A 341 24.42 -2.96 -1.04
N GLU A 342 25.60 -2.85 -1.67
CA GLU A 342 26.34 -3.99 -2.26
C GLU A 342 26.63 -5.13 -1.28
N LYS A 343 26.56 -4.87 0.03
CA LYS A 343 26.80 -5.85 1.11
C LYS A 343 25.52 -6.50 1.62
N GLY A 344 24.37 -6.21 1.01
CA GLY A 344 23.11 -6.67 1.54
C GLY A 344 22.85 -6.09 2.93
N LYS A 345 23.10 -4.80 3.16
CA LYS A 345 22.62 -4.11 4.36
C LYS A 345 21.64 -3.04 3.94
N ALA A 346 20.53 -2.94 4.68
CA ALA A 346 19.63 -1.81 4.56
C ALA A 346 20.40 -0.55 4.99
N ASP A 347 20.79 0.25 4.00
CA ASP A 347 21.29 1.59 4.24
C ASP A 347 20.12 2.56 4.08
N GLU A 348 20.01 3.47 5.03
CA GLU A 348 19.10 4.60 4.95
C GLU A 348 19.89 5.83 4.56
N LYS A 349 19.50 6.45 3.46
CA LYS A 349 20.09 7.69 3.00
C LYS A 349 18.99 8.72 2.84
N TRP A 350 19.21 9.88 3.43
CA TRP A 350 18.41 11.04 3.11
C TRP A 350 18.79 11.50 1.69
N VAL A 351 17.88 11.27 0.76
CA VAL A 351 17.95 11.76 -0.61
C VAL A 351 17.32 13.14 -0.60
N PRO A 352 18.07 14.21 -0.88
CA PRO A 352 17.45 15.51 -1.07
C PRO A 352 16.49 15.39 -2.25
N ILE A 353 15.20 15.58 -2.00
CA ILE A 353 14.32 15.94 -3.11
C ILE A 353 14.83 17.31 -3.59
N SER A 354 15.15 17.42 -4.87
CA SER A 354 15.43 18.69 -5.58
C SER A 354 14.63 19.84 -4.96
N PRO A 355 15.16 21.09 -4.82
CA PRO A 355 14.67 22.12 -3.89
C PRO A 355 13.27 22.68 -4.23
N LEU A 356 12.30 21.79 -4.30
CA LEU A 356 10.90 22.01 -4.57
C LEU A 356 10.36 22.73 -3.36
N LYS A 357 10.01 23.98 -3.57
CA LYS A 357 9.43 24.81 -2.52
C LYS A 357 7.97 24.41 -2.32
N ARG A 358 7.48 24.60 -1.09
CA ARG A 358 6.06 24.42 -0.78
C ARG A 358 5.18 25.29 -1.69
N SER A 359 5.60 26.54 -1.90
CA SER A 359 4.93 27.50 -2.78
C SER A 359 4.79 26.99 -4.22
N GLU A 360 5.87 26.45 -4.77
CA GLU A 360 5.90 25.92 -6.13
C GLU A 360 5.05 24.66 -6.26
N TRP A 361 5.19 23.69 -5.34
CA TRP A 361 4.40 22.46 -5.36
C TRP A 361 2.90 22.74 -5.27
N LEU A 362 2.48 23.57 -4.30
CA LEU A 362 1.07 23.92 -4.10
C LEU A 362 0.46 24.63 -5.32
N GLU A 363 1.23 25.53 -5.95
CA GLU A 363 0.78 26.25 -7.13
C GLU A 363 0.65 25.32 -8.35
N ARG A 364 1.65 24.48 -8.59
CA ARG A 364 1.67 23.54 -9.71
C ARG A 364 0.55 22.51 -9.60
N MET A 365 0.33 21.99 -8.39
CA MET A 365 -0.75 21.04 -8.11
C MET A 365 -2.10 21.63 -8.48
N LEU A 366 -2.36 22.90 -8.15
CA LEU A 366 -3.60 23.61 -8.48
C LEU A 366 -3.88 23.64 -10.00
N PHE A 367 -2.83 23.59 -10.82
CA PHE A 367 -2.89 23.55 -12.28
C PHE A 367 -2.66 22.15 -12.87
N GLY A 368 -2.89 21.10 -12.10
CA GLY A 368 -2.87 19.71 -12.58
C GLY A 368 -1.47 19.09 -12.63
N GLN A 369 -0.48 19.67 -11.95
CA GLN A 369 0.90 19.18 -11.93
C GLN A 369 1.34 18.85 -10.51
N ASP A 370 1.33 17.57 -10.15
CA ASP A 370 1.95 17.12 -8.89
C ASP A 370 3.45 16.90 -9.11
N LEU A 371 4.25 17.92 -8.82
CA LEU A 371 5.70 17.87 -9.06
C LEU A 371 6.42 16.79 -8.27
N LEU A 372 5.83 16.31 -7.17
CA LEU A 372 6.42 15.21 -6.44
C LEU A 372 6.11 13.85 -7.06
N ALA A 373 4.99 13.74 -7.79
CA ALA A 373 4.62 12.57 -8.56
C ALA A 373 5.55 12.34 -9.76
N ASP A 374 6.17 13.42 -10.23
CA ASP A 374 7.05 13.43 -11.39
C ASP A 374 8.53 13.16 -11.04
N ILE A 375 8.85 12.90 -9.76
CA ILE A 375 10.20 12.52 -9.32
C ILE A 375 10.48 11.08 -9.79
N GLU A 376 11.39 10.91 -10.76
CA GLU A 376 11.71 9.61 -11.38
C GLU A 376 12.17 8.56 -10.34
N GLU A 377 12.80 9.00 -9.25
CA GLU A 377 13.27 8.18 -8.14
C GLU A 377 12.13 7.68 -7.21
N ALA A 378 10.87 8.01 -7.49
CA ALA A 378 9.68 7.54 -6.76
C ALA A 378 8.81 6.50 -7.54
N PRO A 379 9.29 5.25 -7.77
CA PRO A 379 8.64 4.22 -8.60
C PRO A 379 7.18 3.84 -8.31
N CYS A 380 6.62 4.19 -7.16
CA CYS A 380 5.28 3.74 -6.74
C CYS A 380 4.15 4.71 -7.13
N ILE A 381 4.43 5.96 -7.52
CA ILE A 381 3.38 6.92 -7.93
C ILE A 381 2.87 6.63 -9.34
N ASN A 382 3.76 6.24 -10.25
CA ASN A 382 3.41 6.06 -11.66
C ASN A 382 2.32 5.01 -11.91
N LYS A 383 2.12 4.05 -11.01
CA LYS A 383 1.08 3.01 -11.16
C LYS A 383 -0.34 3.53 -10.93
N TRP A 384 -0.49 4.64 -10.19
CA TRP A 384 -1.78 5.12 -9.70
C TRP A 384 -2.09 6.57 -10.09
N LYS A 385 -1.19 7.21 -10.85
CA LYS A 385 -1.35 8.56 -11.37
C LYS A 385 -2.63 8.66 -12.21
N GLY A 386 -3.48 9.64 -11.93
CA GLY A 386 -4.72 9.87 -12.66
C GLY A 386 -5.88 8.92 -12.32
N LEU A 387 -5.77 8.09 -11.28
CA LEU A 387 -6.83 7.15 -10.90
C LEU A 387 -7.69 7.73 -9.77
N LEU A 388 -8.95 8.02 -10.10
CA LEU A 388 -10.04 8.31 -9.14
C LEU A 388 -11.14 7.28 -9.33
N GLU A 389 -11.79 6.89 -8.23
CA GLU A 389 -12.86 5.90 -8.25
C GLU A 389 -14.19 6.51 -7.78
N PRO A 390 -15.33 6.12 -8.38
CA PRO A 390 -16.64 6.54 -7.91
C PRO A 390 -17.04 5.80 -6.62
N ILE A 391 -17.57 6.54 -5.67
CA ILE A 391 -18.12 6.04 -4.39
C ILE A 391 -19.56 6.54 -4.19
N GLY A 392 -20.37 5.75 -3.48
CA GLY A 392 -21.79 6.03 -3.24
C GLY A 392 -22.75 5.31 -4.22
N PRO A 393 -24.07 5.41 -4.00
CA PRO A 393 -25.07 4.85 -4.91
C PRO A 393 -24.97 5.48 -6.31
N VAL A 394 -25.53 4.81 -7.34
CA VAL A 394 -25.45 5.24 -8.76
C VAL A 394 -25.90 6.69 -8.97
N SER A 395 -26.86 7.18 -8.18
CA SER A 395 -27.36 8.55 -8.23
C SER A 395 -26.47 9.60 -7.57
N GLU A 396 -25.50 9.19 -6.75
CA GLU A 396 -24.65 10.06 -5.93
C GLU A 396 -23.15 9.83 -6.17
N GLN A 397 -22.77 9.23 -7.31
CA GLN A 397 -21.38 8.91 -7.62
C GLN A 397 -20.47 10.14 -7.47
N LYS A 398 -19.70 10.18 -6.38
CA LYS A 398 -18.63 11.15 -6.16
C LYS A 398 -17.30 10.48 -6.41
N LEU A 399 -16.34 11.22 -6.94
CA LEU A 399 -14.98 10.73 -7.10
C LEU A 399 -14.27 10.72 -5.74
N ALA A 400 -13.49 9.68 -5.50
CA ALA A 400 -12.64 9.52 -4.33
C ALA A 400 -11.23 9.13 -4.78
N PRO A 401 -10.17 9.66 -4.12
CA PRO A 401 -8.83 9.19 -4.36
C PRO A 401 -8.58 7.86 -3.65
N VAL A 402 -7.60 7.11 -4.15
CA VAL A 402 -7.16 5.83 -3.61
C VAL A 402 -6.12 6.06 -2.52
N PHE A 403 -6.29 5.34 -1.41
CA PHE A 403 -5.42 5.35 -0.25
C PHE A 403 -4.88 3.95 0.04
N GLU A 404 -3.69 3.91 0.61
CA GLU A 404 -3.05 2.70 1.12
C GLU A 404 -2.74 2.88 2.61
N ILE A 405 -3.47 2.18 3.47
CA ILE A 405 -3.34 2.23 4.92
C ILE A 405 -2.27 1.23 5.34
N ARG A 406 -1.11 1.74 5.77
CA ARG A 406 0.08 0.99 6.17
C ARG A 406 0.32 0.97 7.68
N HIS A 407 -0.51 1.65 8.47
CA HIS A 407 -0.29 1.79 9.92
C HIS A 407 -0.06 0.45 10.64
N PHE A 408 -0.71 -0.59 10.15
CA PHE A 408 -0.60 -1.93 10.70
C PHE A 408 0.62 -2.69 10.16
N GLN A 409 1.27 -2.23 9.09
CA GLN A 409 2.47 -2.81 8.49
C GLN A 409 3.67 -2.76 9.44
N GLY A 410 3.90 -1.60 10.05
CA GLY A 410 4.96 -1.42 11.06
C GLY A 410 4.66 -2.06 12.42
N ARG A 411 3.45 -2.61 12.60
CA ARG A 411 3.06 -3.32 13.82
C ARG A 411 3.15 -4.82 13.58
N SER A 412 3.95 -5.49 14.40
CA SER A 412 4.02 -6.95 14.42
C SER A 412 2.73 -7.51 15.04
N ILE A 413 1.68 -7.72 14.22
CA ILE A 413 0.40 -8.29 14.66
C ILE A 413 0.50 -9.82 14.57
N ASP A 414 0.13 -10.50 15.66
CA ASP A 414 0.07 -11.97 15.69
C ASP A 414 -0.98 -12.47 14.69
N ALA A 415 -0.65 -13.49 13.88
CA ALA A 415 -1.52 -13.99 12.83
C ALA A 415 -2.93 -14.37 13.32
N LYS A 416 -3.06 -14.80 14.58
CA LYS A 416 -4.36 -15.11 15.20
C LYS A 416 -5.31 -13.89 15.29
N ASP A 417 -4.75 -12.69 15.33
CA ASP A 417 -5.47 -11.43 15.50
C ASP A 417 -5.73 -10.73 14.15
N TRP A 418 -5.15 -11.22 13.05
CA TRP A 418 -5.36 -10.65 11.70
C TRP A 418 -6.82 -10.66 11.28
N LYS A 419 -7.54 -11.78 11.46
CA LYS A 419 -8.96 -11.87 11.09
C LYS A 419 -9.80 -10.79 11.77
N LYS A 420 -9.63 -10.62 13.10
CA LYS A 420 -10.34 -9.60 13.86
C LYS A 420 -10.01 -8.20 13.33
N THR A 421 -8.73 -7.93 13.10
CA THR A 421 -8.24 -6.62 12.67
C THR A 421 -8.75 -6.27 11.27
N VAL A 422 -8.57 -7.17 10.30
CA VAL A 422 -9.02 -7.01 8.90
C VAL A 422 -10.53 -6.81 8.82
N LEU A 423 -11.33 -7.61 9.54
CA LEU A 423 -12.79 -7.44 9.57
C LEU A 423 -13.20 -6.11 10.20
N SER A 424 -12.48 -5.64 11.23
CA SER A 424 -12.77 -4.35 11.86
C SER A 424 -12.45 -3.18 10.93
N ILE A 425 -11.35 -3.25 10.19
CA ILE A 425 -10.99 -2.25 9.17
C ILE A 425 -12.04 -2.24 8.04
N PHE A 426 -12.45 -3.41 7.55
CA PHE A 426 -13.44 -3.48 6.47
C PHE A 426 -14.80 -2.92 6.91
N ARG A 427 -15.26 -3.26 8.12
CA ARG A 427 -16.48 -2.67 8.69
C ARG A 427 -16.37 -1.17 8.86
N PHE A 428 -15.21 -0.65 9.25
CA PHE A 428 -14.99 0.79 9.33
C PHE A 428 -15.19 1.46 7.97
N ILE A 429 -14.57 0.93 6.91
CA ILE A 429 -14.70 1.46 5.54
C ILE A 429 -16.17 1.45 5.11
N LEU A 430 -16.87 0.33 5.34
CA LEU A 430 -18.30 0.21 5.05
C LEU A 430 -19.13 1.28 5.80
N LYS A 431 -18.94 1.44 7.12
CA LYS A 431 -19.63 2.48 7.91
C LYS A 431 -19.29 3.88 7.44
N TYR A 432 -18.01 4.12 7.13
CA TYR A 432 -17.51 5.39 6.63
C TYR A 432 -18.24 5.83 5.36
N HIS A 433 -18.49 4.89 4.45
CA HIS A 433 -19.28 5.19 3.25
C HIS A 433 -20.80 5.05 3.43
N GLY A 434 -21.29 4.80 4.64
CA GLY A 434 -22.71 4.84 4.99
C GLY A 434 -23.46 3.53 4.78
N HIS A 435 -22.75 2.40 4.72
CA HIS A 435 -23.41 1.09 4.75
C HIS A 435 -24.00 0.81 6.13
N ASP A 436 -25.22 0.29 6.12
CA ASP A 436 -25.81 -0.31 7.30
C ASP A 436 -25.17 -1.69 7.53
N ILE A 437 -24.56 -1.87 8.69
CA ILE A 437 -23.92 -3.11 9.10
C ILE A 437 -24.64 -3.57 10.37
N ALA A 438 -25.60 -4.46 10.18
CA ALA A 438 -26.34 -5.09 11.27
C ALA A 438 -25.48 -6.02 12.12
#